data_AF-A0A973LV99-F1
#
_entry.id   AF-A0A973LV99-F1
#
_cell.length_a   1.000
_cell.length_b   1.000
_cell.length_c   1.000
_cell.angle_alpha   90.00
_cell.angle_beta   90.00
_cell.angle_gamma   90.00
#
_symmetry.space_group_name_H-M   'P 1'
#
loop_
_entity.id
_entity.type
_entity.pdbx_description
1 polymer ?
#
loop_
_entity_poly.entity_id
_entity_poly.type
_entity_poly.pdbx_seq_one_letter_code
_entity_poly.pdbx_strand_id
1 'polypeptide(L)'
;MADAWTLNPDYRTPPIPTDDVIEPGPWRHPDGQVMNGAYERRHPGRRIEVVTIWYGYPLSHWRGPRMPRFSSPLVSAWNPVLAQGLTRDPGSPTPYGDDRWCDRWIAEALLYGRKPYGSFTLPAEEALRWFAKSGGTGLVYRARADGPAVRVVAGTTERYDQLFDLAALIADYREALPADLAEPEIAALESHRGHSPALRYVLHQDAEERFAGAPPSVRGLTLGYPPRETAARIAADRLSA
;
A
#
# COMPACT_ATOMS: atom_id res chain seq x y z
N MET A 1 -1.78 4.57 30.82
CA MET A 1 -2.92 4.23 29.94
C MET A 1 -2.38 4.01 28.53
N ALA A 2 -2.09 2.75 28.17
CA ALA A 2 -1.42 2.38 26.92
C ALA A 2 -2.15 1.25 26.15
N ASP A 3 -3.42 0.97 26.48
CA ASP A 3 -4.08 -0.28 26.05
C ASP A 3 -5.22 -0.11 25.04
N ALA A 4 -5.63 1.12 24.72
CA ALA A 4 -6.74 1.33 23.79
C ALA A 4 -6.26 1.39 22.34
N TRP A 5 -6.90 0.59 21.48
CA TRP A 5 -6.79 0.73 20.03
C TRP A 5 -7.36 2.09 19.61
N THR A 6 -6.61 2.83 18.80
CA THR A 6 -7.06 4.09 18.21
C THR A 6 -7.40 3.83 16.74
N LEU A 7 -8.62 4.12 16.32
CA LEU A 7 -8.99 4.07 14.90
C LEU A 7 -8.27 5.20 14.16
N ASN A 8 -7.60 4.85 13.06
CA ASN A 8 -7.09 5.78 12.07
C ASN A 8 -8.10 5.83 10.90
N PRO A 9 -8.94 6.88 10.81
CA PRO A 9 -9.93 6.96 9.75
C PRO A 9 -9.27 6.95 8.37
N ASP A 10 -9.79 6.11 7.49
CA ASP A 10 -9.38 6.06 6.09
C ASP A 10 -10.61 5.83 5.23
N TYR A 11 -10.86 6.72 4.28
CA TYR A 11 -12.00 6.64 3.36
C TYR A 11 -11.91 5.43 2.41
N ARG A 12 -10.76 4.77 2.35
CA ARG A 12 -10.56 3.49 1.63
C ARG A 12 -11.05 2.28 2.41
N THR A 13 -11.43 2.46 3.68
CA THR A 13 -11.97 1.37 4.51
C THR A 13 -13.20 0.78 3.82
N PRO A 14 -13.18 -0.51 3.45
CA PRO A 14 -14.33 -1.15 2.84
C PRO A 14 -15.54 -1.14 3.77
N PRO A 15 -16.75 -1.07 3.22
CA PRO A 15 -17.97 -1.16 4.02
C PRO A 15 -18.07 -2.53 4.68
N ILE A 16 -18.79 -2.59 5.81
CA ILE A 16 -19.16 -3.87 6.42
C ILE A 16 -20.18 -4.61 5.53
N PRO A 17 -20.20 -5.95 5.54
CA PRO A 17 -21.24 -6.73 4.89
C PRO A 17 -22.63 -6.29 5.38
N THR A 18 -23.59 -6.24 4.46
CA THR A 18 -25.00 -5.93 4.75
C THR A 18 -25.89 -7.16 4.64
N ASP A 19 -25.37 -8.25 4.11
CA ASP A 19 -26.01 -9.55 3.96
C ASP A 19 -25.55 -10.50 5.08
N ASP A 20 -26.49 -11.31 5.58
CA ASP A 20 -26.27 -12.25 6.69
C ASP A 20 -25.41 -13.48 6.30
N VAL A 21 -24.65 -13.39 5.20
CA VAL A 21 -23.83 -14.48 4.67
C VAL A 21 -22.50 -14.57 5.42
N ILE A 22 -22.00 -13.44 5.93
CA ILE A 22 -20.72 -13.34 6.62
C ILE A 22 -20.99 -13.04 8.09
N GLU A 23 -20.58 -13.97 8.97
CA GLU A 23 -20.57 -13.75 10.41
C GLU A 23 -19.41 -12.80 10.80
N PRO A 24 -19.57 -11.94 11.82
CA PRO A 24 -18.48 -11.06 12.24
C PRO A 24 -17.33 -11.87 12.85
N GLY A 25 -16.10 -11.57 12.42
CA GLY A 25 -14.89 -12.20 12.96
C GLY A 25 -14.68 -11.91 14.46
N PRO A 26 -13.66 -12.43 15.13
CA PRO A 26 -13.54 -12.34 16.60
C PRO A 26 -13.06 -10.98 17.13
N TRP A 27 -12.51 -10.10 16.29
CA TRP A 27 -11.91 -8.85 16.77
C TRP A 27 -12.97 -7.82 17.15
N ARG A 28 -12.86 -7.32 18.38
CA ARG A 28 -13.76 -6.33 18.97
C ARG A 28 -12.95 -5.19 19.57
N HIS A 29 -13.47 -3.98 19.44
CA HIS A 29 -12.97 -2.82 20.18
C HIS A 29 -13.35 -3.01 21.67
N PRO A 30 -12.62 -2.41 22.64
CA PRO A 30 -12.91 -2.60 24.06
C PRO A 30 -14.33 -2.24 24.52
N ASP A 31 -15.08 -1.46 23.72
CA ASP A 31 -16.51 -1.17 23.94
C ASP A 31 -17.47 -2.25 23.42
N GLY A 32 -16.94 -3.35 22.85
CA GLY A 32 -17.70 -4.46 22.31
C GLY A 32 -18.10 -4.31 20.84
N GLN A 33 -17.75 -3.21 20.16
CA GLN A 33 -18.07 -3.04 18.73
C GLN A 33 -17.18 -3.91 17.84
N VAL A 34 -17.76 -4.44 16.75
CA VAL A 34 -16.99 -5.13 15.70
C VAL A 34 -16.01 -4.14 15.08
N MET A 35 -14.72 -4.47 15.11
CA MET A 35 -13.71 -3.61 14.52
C MET A 35 -13.81 -3.63 12.99
N ASN A 36 -13.71 -2.46 12.36
CA ASN A 36 -13.65 -2.30 10.91
C ASN A 36 -12.86 -1.01 10.58
N GLY A 37 -11.66 -1.15 10.05
CA GLY A 37 -10.74 -0.04 9.84
C GLY A 37 -9.27 -0.38 10.11
N ALA A 38 -8.41 0.62 10.02
CA ALA A 38 -7.02 0.53 10.44
C ALA A 38 -6.89 1.07 11.87
N TYR A 39 -6.44 0.23 12.79
CA TYR A 39 -6.29 0.58 14.20
C TYR A 39 -4.83 0.60 14.60
N GLU A 40 -4.46 1.50 15.49
CA GLU A 40 -3.13 1.59 16.05
C GLU A 40 -3.12 1.48 17.57
N ARG A 41 -2.07 0.86 18.11
CA ARG A 41 -1.79 0.80 19.54
C ARG A 41 -0.33 1.14 19.78
N ARG A 42 -0.08 2.07 20.70
CA ARG A 42 1.27 2.52 21.06
C ARG A 42 1.86 1.58 22.10
N HIS A 43 3.11 1.20 21.90
CA HIS A 43 3.88 0.36 22.81
C HIS A 43 5.03 1.15 23.44
N PRO A 44 5.55 0.71 24.60
CA PRO A 44 6.83 1.20 25.12
C PRO A 44 7.96 1.08 24.09
N GLY A 45 9.00 1.92 24.22
CA GLY A 45 10.17 1.88 23.34
C GLY A 45 9.91 2.40 21.92
N ARG A 46 9.02 3.39 21.75
CA ARG A 46 8.67 4.03 20.46
C ARG A 46 8.19 3.04 19.39
N ARG A 47 7.55 1.96 19.82
CA ARG A 47 6.93 0.98 18.93
C ARG A 47 5.45 1.27 18.77
N ILE A 48 4.91 0.85 17.65
CA ILE A 48 3.49 0.88 17.36
C ILE A 48 3.10 -0.47 16.78
N GLU A 49 1.90 -0.89 17.10
CA GLU A 49 1.22 -2.04 16.51
C GLU A 49 0.06 -1.50 15.72
N VAL A 50 -0.11 -1.99 14.50
CA VAL A 50 -1.23 -1.60 13.66
C VAL A 50 -1.83 -2.83 13.05
N VAL A 51 -3.15 -2.80 13.01
CA VAL A 51 -3.99 -3.88 12.56
C VAL A 51 -5.02 -3.28 11.60
N THR A 52 -5.06 -3.80 10.38
CA THR A 52 -6.13 -3.49 9.42
C THR A 52 -7.15 -4.62 9.51
N ILE A 53 -8.35 -4.30 9.97
CA ILE A 53 -9.45 -5.25 10.15
C ILE A 53 -10.58 -4.90 9.20
N TRP A 54 -11.14 -5.93 8.57
CA TRP A 54 -12.44 -5.83 7.92
C TRP A 54 -13.44 -6.73 8.67
N TYR A 55 -14.52 -6.13 9.17
CA TYR A 55 -15.61 -6.85 9.84
C TYR A 55 -15.17 -7.90 10.88
N GLY A 56 -14.26 -7.51 11.77
CA GLY A 56 -13.72 -8.38 12.83
C GLY A 56 -12.64 -9.39 12.37
N TYR A 57 -12.32 -9.44 11.07
CA TYR A 57 -11.25 -10.26 10.51
C TYR A 57 -9.97 -9.44 10.29
N PRO A 58 -8.84 -9.79 10.94
CA PRO A 58 -7.59 -9.10 10.72
C PRO A 58 -7.05 -9.45 9.33
N LEU A 59 -7.00 -8.47 8.44
CA LEU A 59 -6.44 -8.64 7.09
C LEU A 59 -4.93 -8.42 7.09
N SER A 60 -4.45 -7.48 7.91
CA SER A 60 -3.03 -7.33 8.18
C SER A 60 -2.77 -6.99 9.64
N HIS A 61 -1.59 -7.39 10.12
CA HIS A 61 -1.13 -7.08 11.46
C HIS A 61 0.39 -6.93 11.43
N TRP A 62 0.88 -5.78 11.86
CA TRP A 62 2.30 -5.54 11.98
C TRP A 62 2.63 -4.76 13.25
N ARG A 63 3.86 -4.93 13.70
CA ARG A 63 4.44 -4.21 14.84
C ARG A 63 5.82 -3.71 14.45
N GLY A 64 6.06 -2.43 14.64
CA GLY A 64 7.28 -1.79 14.15
C GLY A 64 7.58 -0.46 14.84
N PRO A 65 8.61 0.25 14.36
CA PRO A 65 8.96 1.56 14.88
C PRO A 65 7.87 2.59 14.56
N ARG A 66 7.67 3.54 15.45
CA ARG A 66 6.81 4.69 15.20
C ARG A 66 7.54 5.69 14.29
N MET A 67 6.90 6.07 13.18
CA MET A 67 7.37 7.04 12.21
C MET A 67 6.36 8.19 12.11
N PRO A 68 6.46 9.22 12.98
CA PRO A 68 5.39 10.20 13.17
C PRO A 68 5.49 11.42 12.25
N ARG A 69 6.60 11.64 11.54
CA ARG A 69 6.81 12.86 10.74
C ARG A 69 6.16 12.74 9.38
N PHE A 70 6.27 11.57 8.75
CA PHE A 70 5.75 11.38 7.40
C PHE A 70 4.22 11.25 7.36
N SER A 71 3.61 11.97 6.43
CA SER A 71 2.19 11.82 6.06
C SER A 71 2.04 12.01 4.56
N SER A 72 1.20 11.21 3.91
CA SER A 72 0.82 11.41 2.51
C SER A 72 -0.56 10.80 2.28
N PRO A 73 -1.46 11.49 1.56
CA PRO A 73 -2.76 10.94 1.21
C PRO A 73 -2.64 9.73 0.29
N LEU A 74 -1.51 9.53 -0.40
CA LEU A 74 -1.24 8.39 -1.30
C LEU A 74 -0.87 7.11 -0.54
N VAL A 75 -0.61 7.23 0.76
CA VAL A 75 -0.19 6.13 1.61
C VAL A 75 -1.34 5.69 2.50
N SER A 76 -1.57 4.38 2.57
CA SER A 76 -2.64 3.81 3.38
C SER A 76 -2.30 2.40 3.84
N ALA A 77 -2.70 2.05 5.07
CA ALA A 77 -2.64 0.69 5.59
C ALA A 77 -3.59 -0.28 4.86
N TRP A 78 -4.52 0.26 4.06
CA TRP A 78 -5.34 -0.51 3.15
C TRP A 78 -4.65 -0.84 1.83
N ASN A 79 -3.64 -0.07 1.39
CA ASN A 79 -3.00 -0.32 0.10
C ASN A 79 -2.33 -1.71 -0.02
N PRO A 80 -1.65 -2.27 1.01
CA PRO A 80 -1.14 -3.64 0.95
C PRO A 80 -2.26 -4.67 0.89
N VAL A 81 -3.32 -4.50 1.69
CA VAL A 81 -4.47 -5.40 1.71
C VAL A 81 -5.16 -5.36 0.34
N LEU A 82 -5.49 -4.16 -0.13
CA LEU A 82 -6.33 -3.95 -1.29
C LEU A 82 -5.65 -4.20 -2.64
N ALA A 83 -4.32 -4.09 -2.68
CA ALA A 83 -3.54 -4.28 -3.91
C ALA A 83 -2.86 -5.65 -4.00
N GLN A 84 -2.76 -6.41 -2.91
CA GLN A 84 -2.05 -7.69 -2.89
C GLN A 84 -2.87 -8.83 -2.30
N GLY A 85 -4.12 -8.58 -1.92
CA GLY A 85 -4.98 -9.58 -1.31
C GLY A 85 -4.43 -10.16 -0.01
N LEU A 86 -3.59 -9.40 0.69
CA LEU A 86 -3.00 -9.85 1.94
C LEU A 86 -4.11 -10.06 2.97
N THR A 87 -4.37 -11.32 3.26
CA THR A 87 -5.13 -11.78 4.42
C THR A 87 -4.14 -12.38 5.41
N ARG A 88 -4.35 -12.13 6.71
CA ARG A 88 -3.47 -12.66 7.74
C ARG A 88 -3.55 -14.17 7.83
N ASP A 89 -4.77 -14.70 7.74
CA ASP A 89 -5.06 -16.13 7.84
C ASP A 89 -5.68 -16.61 6.52
N PRO A 90 -5.10 -17.65 5.86
CA PRO A 90 -5.66 -18.23 4.64
C PRO A 90 -7.13 -18.63 4.85
N GLY A 91 -8.04 -18.11 4.02
CA GLY A 91 -9.47 -18.38 4.12
C GLY A 91 -10.27 -17.36 4.96
N SER A 92 -9.64 -16.32 5.51
CA SER A 92 -10.39 -15.20 6.06
C SER A 92 -11.27 -14.55 4.99
N PRO A 93 -12.54 -14.20 5.31
CA PRO A 93 -13.37 -13.42 4.41
C PRO A 93 -12.66 -12.12 4.00
N THR A 94 -12.86 -11.72 2.75
CA THR A 94 -12.33 -10.46 2.23
C THR A 94 -13.46 -9.57 1.74
N PRO A 95 -13.27 -8.23 1.74
CA PRO A 95 -14.29 -7.28 1.32
C PRO A 95 -14.76 -7.43 -0.12
N TYR A 96 -14.08 -8.25 -0.93
CA TYR A 96 -14.40 -8.47 -2.32
C TYR A 96 -14.47 -9.96 -2.63
N GLY A 97 -15.52 -10.36 -3.37
CA GLY A 97 -15.85 -11.76 -3.62
C GLY A 97 -15.34 -12.34 -4.93
N ASP A 98 -14.59 -11.58 -5.75
CA ASP A 98 -14.10 -12.02 -7.05
C ASP A 98 -12.57 -12.08 -7.10
N ASP A 99 -11.99 -13.07 -7.78
CA ASP A 99 -10.53 -13.26 -7.83
C ASP A 99 -9.73 -12.11 -8.48
N ARG A 100 -10.40 -11.12 -9.10
CA ARG A 100 -9.79 -9.97 -9.81
C ARG A 100 -9.95 -8.65 -9.07
N TRP A 101 -10.43 -8.69 -7.84
CA TRP A 101 -10.75 -7.49 -7.09
C TRP A 101 -9.54 -6.58 -6.88
N CYS A 102 -8.35 -7.18 -6.67
CA CYS A 102 -7.09 -6.44 -6.52
C CYS A 102 -6.78 -5.63 -7.79
N ASP A 103 -6.90 -6.26 -8.97
CA ASP A 103 -6.64 -5.60 -10.25
C ASP A 103 -7.59 -4.42 -10.48
N ARG A 104 -8.89 -4.62 -10.20
CA ARG A 104 -9.90 -3.58 -10.34
C ARG A 104 -9.68 -2.43 -9.36
N TRP A 105 -9.33 -2.76 -8.12
CA TRP A 105 -9.01 -1.76 -7.11
C TRP A 105 -7.75 -0.96 -7.46
N ILE A 106 -6.68 -1.61 -7.95
CA ILE A 106 -5.46 -0.91 -8.40
C ILE A 106 -5.80 0.05 -9.54
N ALA A 107 -6.55 -0.43 -10.54
CA ALA A 107 -6.96 0.37 -11.69
C ALA A 107 -7.75 1.61 -11.26
N GLU A 108 -8.72 1.45 -10.36
CA GLU A 108 -9.51 2.55 -9.81
C GLU A 108 -8.67 3.51 -8.95
N ALA A 109 -7.82 2.97 -8.07
CA ALA A 109 -6.97 3.74 -7.17
C ALA A 109 -6.01 4.66 -7.94
N LEU A 110 -5.51 4.22 -9.09
CA LEU A 110 -4.69 5.05 -9.97
C LEU A 110 -5.48 6.21 -10.58
N LEU A 111 -6.69 5.97 -11.10
CA LEU A 111 -7.52 7.02 -11.71
C LEU A 111 -7.86 8.15 -10.73
N TYR A 112 -8.06 7.82 -9.46
CA TYR A 112 -8.42 8.79 -8.42
C TYR A 112 -7.22 9.28 -7.61
N GLY A 113 -5.99 9.06 -8.08
CA GLY A 113 -4.79 9.55 -7.38
C GLY A 113 -4.67 9.02 -5.95
N ARG A 114 -5.10 7.78 -5.70
CA ARG A 114 -5.01 7.12 -4.38
C ARG A 114 -3.72 6.32 -4.24
N LYS A 115 -3.04 6.02 -5.34
CA LYS A 115 -1.73 5.36 -5.45
C LYS A 115 -0.94 5.95 -6.61
N PRO A 116 0.40 5.97 -6.52
CA PRO A 116 1.24 6.57 -7.56
C PRO A 116 1.63 5.56 -8.66
N TYR A 117 1.50 4.26 -8.43
CA TYR A 117 1.89 3.20 -9.35
C TYR A 117 1.11 1.91 -9.10
N GLY A 118 0.92 1.12 -10.15
CA GLY A 118 0.38 -0.22 -10.08
C GLY A 118 0.48 -1.00 -11.38
N SER A 119 0.48 -2.31 -11.25
CA SER A 119 0.36 -3.27 -12.35
C SER A 119 -0.91 -4.08 -12.15
N PHE A 120 -1.76 -4.21 -13.16
CA PHE A 120 -3.04 -4.86 -13.05
C PHE A 120 -3.48 -5.50 -14.37
N THR A 121 -4.37 -6.48 -14.30
CA THR A 121 -4.94 -7.17 -15.47
C THR A 121 -6.46 -7.04 -15.48
N LEU A 122 -7.02 -6.47 -16.55
CA LEU A 122 -8.48 -6.30 -16.71
C LEU A 122 -9.00 -7.05 -17.94
N PRO A 123 -10.27 -7.49 -17.95
CA PRO A 123 -10.97 -7.85 -19.20
C PRO A 123 -10.83 -6.74 -20.24
N ALA A 124 -10.74 -7.10 -21.53
CA ALA A 124 -10.49 -6.12 -22.60
C ALA A 124 -11.47 -4.93 -22.58
N GLU A 125 -12.76 -5.17 -22.36
CA GLU A 125 -13.78 -4.12 -22.28
C GLU A 125 -13.57 -3.17 -21.09
N GLU A 126 -13.20 -3.70 -19.93
CA GLU A 126 -12.88 -2.91 -18.73
C GLU A 126 -11.59 -2.11 -18.92
N ALA A 127 -10.57 -2.69 -19.57
CA ALA A 127 -9.33 -2.01 -19.90
C ALA A 127 -9.56 -0.82 -20.85
N LEU A 128 -10.39 -1.00 -21.88
CA LEU A 128 -10.75 0.09 -22.81
C LEU A 128 -11.48 1.23 -22.09
N ARG A 129 -12.42 0.91 -21.18
CA ARG A 129 -13.07 1.92 -20.33
C ARG A 129 -12.06 2.64 -19.44
N TRP A 130 -11.09 1.92 -18.89
CA TRP A 130 -10.05 2.51 -18.07
C TRP A 130 -9.15 3.45 -18.88
N PHE A 131 -8.74 3.07 -20.10
CA PHE A 131 -7.97 3.94 -21.00
C PHE A 131 -8.72 5.23 -21.35
N ALA A 132 -10.03 5.14 -21.58
CA ALA A 132 -10.84 6.33 -21.83
C ALA A 132 -10.89 7.28 -20.62
N LYS A 133 -10.91 6.73 -19.39
CA LYS A 133 -10.95 7.50 -18.14
C LYS A 133 -9.59 8.02 -17.69
N SER A 134 -8.49 7.43 -18.13
CA SER A 134 -7.14 7.84 -17.71
C SER A 134 -6.66 9.12 -18.40
N GLY A 135 -7.32 9.56 -19.47
CA GLY A 135 -7.03 10.84 -20.11
C GLY A 135 -7.12 12.01 -19.12
N GLY A 136 -6.06 12.84 -19.07
CA GLY A 136 -6.01 14.02 -18.20
C GLY A 136 -5.64 13.75 -16.73
N THR A 137 -5.35 12.50 -16.35
CA THR A 137 -5.04 12.11 -14.95
C THR A 137 -3.56 12.19 -14.58
N GLY A 138 -2.66 12.60 -15.50
CA GLY A 138 -1.21 12.58 -15.26
C GLY A 138 -0.60 11.17 -15.22
N LEU A 139 -1.37 10.14 -15.61
CA LEU A 139 -0.90 8.75 -15.70
C LEU A 139 -0.22 8.49 -17.03
N VAL A 140 0.89 7.75 -16.96
CA VAL A 140 1.52 7.07 -18.09
C VAL A 140 1.34 5.58 -17.88
N TYR A 141 1.04 4.86 -18.95
CA TYR A 141 0.85 3.41 -18.88
C TYR A 141 1.42 2.70 -20.11
N ARG A 142 1.76 1.42 -19.91
CA ARG A 142 1.98 0.44 -20.97
C ARG A 142 0.94 -0.65 -20.84
N ALA A 143 0.40 -1.08 -21.97
CA ALA A 143 -0.60 -2.13 -22.05
C ALA A 143 -0.16 -3.18 -23.08
N ARG A 144 -0.39 -4.45 -22.76
CA ARG A 144 -0.20 -5.57 -23.68
C ARG A 144 -1.39 -6.52 -23.59
N ALA A 145 -1.73 -7.15 -24.72
CA ALA A 145 -2.74 -8.20 -24.73
C ALA A 145 -2.24 -9.40 -23.90
N ASP A 146 -3.16 -9.99 -23.13
CA ASP A 146 -2.96 -11.18 -22.30
C ASP A 146 -4.18 -12.10 -22.47
N GLY A 147 -4.23 -12.79 -23.61
CA GLY A 147 -5.42 -13.54 -24.04
C GLY A 147 -6.65 -12.63 -24.18
N PRO A 148 -7.79 -12.93 -23.51
CA PRO A 148 -8.98 -12.07 -23.53
C PRO A 148 -8.88 -10.85 -22.59
N ALA A 149 -7.77 -10.71 -21.87
CA ALA A 149 -7.51 -9.63 -20.93
C ALA A 149 -6.38 -8.73 -21.44
N VAL A 150 -6.16 -7.63 -20.72
CA VAL A 150 -5.09 -6.67 -20.99
C VAL A 150 -4.29 -6.46 -19.72
N ARG A 151 -3.00 -6.76 -19.78
CA ARG A 151 -2.03 -6.44 -18.72
C ARG A 151 -1.60 -4.99 -18.86
N VAL A 152 -1.77 -4.20 -17.80
CA VAL A 152 -1.42 -2.79 -17.74
C VAL A 152 -0.42 -2.55 -16.62
N VAL A 153 0.60 -1.74 -16.91
CA VAL A 153 1.51 -1.15 -15.91
C VAL A 153 1.39 0.35 -16.02
N ALA A 154 1.10 1.03 -14.93
CA ALA A 154 0.79 2.45 -14.94
C ALA A 154 1.40 3.18 -13.73
N GLY A 155 1.71 4.46 -13.92
CA GLY A 155 2.27 5.31 -12.88
C GLY A 155 2.15 6.79 -13.20
N THR A 156 2.21 7.61 -12.15
CA THR A 156 2.14 9.08 -12.22
C THR A 156 3.42 9.69 -12.80
N THR A 157 3.26 10.81 -13.51
CA THR A 157 4.36 11.63 -14.04
C THR A 157 5.01 12.54 -13.01
N GLU A 158 4.35 12.79 -11.90
CA GLU A 158 4.83 13.63 -10.81
C GLU A 158 6.04 12.99 -10.13
N ARG A 159 6.97 13.83 -9.70
CA ARG A 159 8.22 13.39 -9.08
C ARG A 159 8.01 12.97 -7.64
N TYR A 160 8.90 12.12 -7.10
CA TYR A 160 8.81 11.69 -5.70
C TYR A 160 8.84 12.88 -4.72
N ASP A 161 9.63 13.92 -4.99
CA ASP A 161 9.68 15.14 -4.17
C ASP A 161 8.42 16.00 -4.21
N GLN A 162 7.58 15.80 -5.23
CA GLN A 162 6.28 16.46 -5.36
C GLN A 162 5.16 15.64 -4.71
N LEU A 163 5.28 14.31 -4.75
CA LEU A 163 4.29 13.37 -4.21
C LEU A 163 4.41 13.16 -2.70
N PHE A 164 5.62 13.31 -2.15
CA PHE A 164 5.96 12.87 -0.81
C PHE A 164 6.90 13.83 -0.09
N ASP A 165 6.68 14.00 1.22
CA ASP A 165 7.67 14.64 2.09
C ASP A 165 8.83 13.67 2.36
N LEU A 166 9.77 13.61 1.42
CA LEU A 166 10.94 12.74 1.52
C LEU A 166 11.86 13.14 2.68
N ALA A 167 11.89 14.41 3.07
CA ALA A 167 12.72 14.85 4.20
C ALA A 167 12.20 14.27 5.51
N ALA A 168 10.88 14.31 5.74
CA ALA A 168 10.25 13.67 6.88
C ALA A 168 10.45 12.15 6.87
N LEU A 169 10.29 11.50 5.70
CA LEU A 169 10.49 10.06 5.56
C LEU A 169 11.93 9.64 5.90
N ILE A 170 12.92 10.36 5.36
CA ILE A 170 14.34 10.09 5.60
C ILE A 170 14.69 10.27 7.08
N ALA A 171 14.19 11.34 7.71
CA ALA A 171 14.39 11.56 9.14
C ALA A 171 13.77 10.43 9.98
N ASP A 172 12.57 9.98 9.61
CA ASP A 172 11.92 8.85 10.28
C ASP A 172 12.70 7.54 10.07
N TYR A 173 13.20 7.23 8.88
CA TYR A 173 14.00 6.01 8.66
C TYR A 173 15.33 6.03 9.41
N ARG A 174 16.03 7.16 9.42
CA ARG A 174 17.30 7.29 10.17
C ARG A 174 17.11 7.05 11.67
N GLU A 175 15.95 7.38 12.21
CA GLU A 175 15.63 7.18 13.61
C GLU A 175 15.05 5.78 13.91
N ALA A 176 14.33 5.21 12.96
CA ALA A 176 13.58 3.97 13.12
C ALA A 176 14.40 2.70 12.86
N LEU A 177 15.42 2.77 12.00
CA LEU A 177 16.20 1.63 11.53
C LEU A 177 17.66 1.72 11.99
N PRO A 178 18.36 0.59 12.20
CA PRO A 178 19.81 0.54 12.31
C PRO A 178 20.49 1.25 11.12
N ALA A 179 21.61 1.93 11.35
CA ALA A 179 22.27 2.75 10.34
C ALA A 179 22.68 1.96 9.07
N ASP A 180 23.10 0.71 9.23
CA ASP A 180 23.46 -0.21 8.14
C ASP A 180 22.26 -0.56 7.24
N LEU A 181 21.04 -0.52 7.78
CA LEU A 181 19.80 -0.68 7.01
C LEU A 181 19.24 0.67 6.51
N ALA A 182 19.36 1.73 7.32
CA ALA A 182 18.78 3.03 7.02
C ALA A 182 19.49 3.73 5.87
N GLU A 183 20.82 3.79 5.89
CA GLU A 183 21.59 4.63 4.96
C GLU A 183 21.45 4.19 3.48
N PRO A 184 21.47 2.88 3.13
CA PRO A 184 21.19 2.46 1.75
C PRO A 184 19.80 2.86 1.26
N GLU A 185 18.78 2.74 2.12
CA GLU A 185 17.40 3.09 1.79
C GLU A 185 17.21 4.61 1.68
N ILE A 186 17.88 5.39 2.53
CA ILE A 186 17.91 6.85 2.46
C ILE A 186 18.59 7.30 1.16
N ALA A 187 19.74 6.73 0.81
CA ALA A 187 20.43 7.04 -0.44
C ALA A 187 19.56 6.68 -1.66
N ALA A 188 18.84 5.56 -1.59
CA ALA A 188 17.87 5.19 -2.62
C ALA A 188 16.76 6.24 -2.76
N LEU A 189 16.13 6.67 -1.67
CA LEU A 189 15.10 7.73 -1.69
C LEU A 189 15.64 9.05 -2.26
N GLU A 190 16.84 9.47 -1.84
CA GLU A 190 17.47 10.69 -2.36
C GLU A 190 17.74 10.59 -3.86
N SER A 191 18.25 9.45 -4.35
CA SER A 191 18.47 9.25 -5.79
C SER A 191 17.16 9.26 -6.60
N HIS A 192 16.02 8.94 -5.97
CA HIS A 192 14.71 8.95 -6.62
C HIS A 192 14.00 10.30 -6.54
N ARG A 193 14.47 11.24 -5.71
CA ARG A 193 13.86 12.56 -5.48
C ARG A 193 13.38 13.26 -6.74
N GLY A 194 14.24 13.37 -7.75
CA GLY A 194 13.97 14.06 -9.02
C GLY A 194 13.32 13.19 -10.11
N HIS A 195 12.89 11.97 -9.80
CA HIS A 195 12.31 11.04 -10.77
C HIS A 195 10.82 10.83 -10.50
N SER A 196 10.09 10.34 -11.50
CA SER A 196 8.70 9.92 -11.34
C SER A 196 8.54 8.39 -11.48
N PRO A 197 7.49 7.79 -10.89
CA PRO A 197 7.17 6.38 -11.09
C PRO A 197 7.01 6.01 -12.58
N ALA A 198 6.34 6.86 -13.37
CA ALA A 198 6.22 6.67 -14.82
C ALA A 198 7.58 6.53 -15.51
N LEU A 199 8.49 7.46 -15.25
CA LEU A 199 9.80 7.49 -15.87
C LEU A 199 10.64 6.27 -15.47
N ARG A 200 10.61 5.88 -14.20
CA ARG A 200 11.48 4.82 -13.67
C ARG A 200 10.96 3.41 -13.93
N TYR A 201 9.64 3.22 -13.87
CA TYR A 201 9.03 1.90 -13.75
C TYR A 201 7.91 1.63 -14.75
N VAL A 202 7.61 2.54 -15.68
CA VAL A 202 6.58 2.31 -16.71
C VAL A 202 7.13 2.38 -18.11
N LEU A 203 7.89 3.43 -18.45
CA LEU A 203 8.34 3.67 -19.83
C LEU A 203 9.36 2.66 -20.37
N HIS A 204 9.87 1.78 -19.52
CA HIS A 204 10.86 0.77 -19.89
C HIS A 204 10.22 -0.54 -20.31
N GLN A 205 10.88 -1.27 -21.22
CA GLN A 205 10.36 -2.55 -21.73
C GLN A 205 10.20 -3.61 -20.63
N ASP A 206 11.14 -3.62 -19.69
CA ASP A 206 11.28 -4.46 -18.49
C ASP A 206 10.69 -3.80 -17.23
N ALA A 207 9.61 -3.03 -17.39
CA ALA A 207 8.99 -2.23 -16.34
C ALA A 207 8.75 -2.98 -15.02
N GLU A 208 8.13 -4.16 -15.12
CA GLU A 208 7.74 -4.97 -13.95
C GLU A 208 8.97 -5.58 -13.26
N GLU A 209 9.93 -6.12 -14.03
CA GLU A 209 11.17 -6.66 -13.47
C GLU A 209 11.99 -5.55 -12.79
N ARG A 210 12.08 -4.39 -13.44
CA ARG A 210 12.79 -3.23 -12.90
C ARG A 210 12.17 -2.71 -11.62
N PHE A 211 10.84 -2.72 -11.54
CA PHE A 211 10.13 -2.35 -10.32
C PHE A 211 10.34 -3.39 -9.20
N ALA A 212 10.32 -4.68 -9.54
CA ALA A 212 10.56 -5.76 -8.58
C ALA A 212 11.94 -5.65 -7.93
N GLY A 213 12.96 -5.24 -8.70
CA GLY A 213 14.33 -4.99 -8.24
C GLY A 213 14.59 -3.62 -7.59
N ALA A 214 13.57 -2.77 -7.42
CA ALA A 214 13.74 -1.48 -6.76
C ALA A 214 14.07 -1.64 -5.26
N PRO A 215 14.85 -0.71 -4.67
CA PRO A 215 15.09 -0.70 -3.23
C PRO A 215 13.80 -0.74 -2.41
N PRO A 216 13.72 -1.52 -1.33
CA PRO A 216 12.52 -1.71 -0.52
C PRO A 216 11.78 -0.42 -0.13
N SER A 217 12.48 0.62 0.31
CA SER A 217 11.89 1.92 0.67
C SER A 217 11.16 2.57 -0.50
N VAL A 218 11.83 2.63 -1.66
CA VAL A 218 11.27 3.17 -2.90
C VAL A 218 10.09 2.33 -3.35
N ARG A 219 10.23 1.00 -3.36
CA ARG A 219 9.15 0.07 -3.74
C ARG A 219 7.93 0.24 -2.84
N GLY A 220 8.12 0.31 -1.53
CA GLY A 220 7.04 0.54 -0.57
C GLY A 220 6.34 1.88 -0.80
N LEU A 221 7.10 2.97 -0.95
CA LEU A 221 6.56 4.30 -1.23
C LEU A 221 5.76 4.34 -2.55
N THR A 222 6.30 3.69 -3.59
CA THR A 222 5.68 3.57 -4.92
C THR A 222 4.40 2.74 -4.90
N LEU A 223 4.29 1.76 -4.00
CA LEU A 223 3.04 1.01 -3.79
C LEU A 223 2.05 1.73 -2.85
N GLY A 224 2.43 2.89 -2.31
CA GLY A 224 1.64 3.64 -1.34
C GLY A 224 1.57 2.94 0.02
N TYR A 225 2.62 2.24 0.43
CA TYR A 225 2.65 1.55 1.72
C TYR A 225 3.04 2.48 2.87
N PRO A 226 2.50 2.26 4.08
CA PRO A 226 2.91 3.01 5.25
C PRO A 226 4.41 2.84 5.50
N PRO A 227 5.19 3.91 5.69
CA PRO A 227 6.64 3.82 5.88
C PRO A 227 7.08 2.86 6.97
N ARG A 228 6.33 2.83 8.07
CA ARG A 228 6.46 1.93 9.22
C ARG A 228 6.32 0.45 8.87
N GLU A 229 5.42 0.12 7.94
CA GLU A 229 5.26 -1.25 7.42
C GLU A 229 6.44 -1.63 6.55
N THR A 230 6.88 -0.69 5.69
CA THR A 230 8.07 -0.88 4.87
C THR A 230 9.32 -1.03 5.74
N ALA A 231 9.48 -0.23 6.81
CA ALA A 231 10.58 -0.36 7.77
C ALA A 231 10.59 -1.74 8.44
N ALA A 232 9.42 -2.22 8.87
CA ALA A 232 9.30 -3.55 9.47
C ALA A 232 9.72 -4.65 8.49
N ARG A 233 9.36 -4.53 7.21
CA ARG A 233 9.77 -5.46 6.14
C ARG A 233 11.28 -5.41 5.88
N ILE A 234 11.87 -4.22 5.75
CA ILE A 234 13.32 -4.03 5.62
C ILE A 234 14.07 -4.72 6.77
N ALA A 235 13.61 -4.53 8.00
CA ALA A 235 14.22 -5.16 9.17
C ALA A 235 14.05 -6.69 9.19
N ALA A 236 12.91 -7.22 8.71
CA ALA A 236 12.64 -8.65 8.65
C ALA A 236 13.47 -9.37 7.57
N ASP A 237 13.65 -8.73 6.41
CA ASP A 237 14.46 -9.28 5.31
C ASP A 237 15.92 -9.48 5.76
N ARG A 238 16.45 -8.59 6.60
CA ARG A 238 17.79 -8.72 7.19
C ARG A 238 17.95 -9.94 8.10
N LEU A 239 16.90 -10.33 8.81
CA LEU A 239 16.91 -11.50 9.71
C LEU A 239 16.79 -12.82 8.95
N SER A 240 16.39 -12.77 7.68
CA SER A 240 16.18 -13.93 6.82
C SER A 240 17.32 -14.16 5.82
N ALA A 241 18.32 -13.26 5.79
CA ALA A 241 19.49 -13.28 4.91
C ALA A 241 20.79 -13.47 5.70
#